data_AF-A0A4Z1G4I8-F1
#
_entry.id   AF-A0A4Z1G4I8-F1
#
_cell.length_a   1.000
_cell.length_b   1.000
_cell.length_c   1.000
_cell.angle_alpha   90.00
_cell.angle_beta   90.00
_cell.angle_gamma   90.00
#
_symmetry.space_group_name_H-M   'P 1'
#
loop_
_entity.id
_entity.type
_entity.pdbx_description
1 polymer ?
#
loop_
_entity_poly.entity_id
_entity_poly.type
_entity_poly.pdbx_seq_one_letter_code
_entity_poly.pdbx_strand_id
1 'polypeptide(L)'
;MADTIMQDTVMRDADMQEVDMQDTVMQDTVVPGPIRKIANMKKIREDGMKRCTHKCFWGPTEKFHLLHLYTMHHNDILRDKMGKFDYGHGVIAGLARDMTAESVKHHPGGSLHASDPWCVRTYSELSIRSKLRKCLVEEEELAVDLEAELNTHYGIVSEAAARQAALEKSSAEETAKRLKQEKRNILREKKTQEKTPRLREEHIRDSNEGLRLAFTKIKKPYITDKTDAWPTLTSIS
;
A
#
# COMPACT_ATOMS: atom_id res chain seq x y z
N MET A 1 -3.25 -34.48 86.66
CA MET A 1 -3.66 -34.01 85.33
C MET A 1 -3.35 -32.52 85.24
N ALA A 2 -2.73 -32.11 84.14
CA ALA A 2 -2.27 -30.78 83.76
C ALA A 2 -0.97 -30.28 84.42
N ASP A 3 0.17 -30.66 83.84
CA ASP A 3 1.43 -29.91 83.93
C ASP A 3 1.57 -29.00 82.71
N THR A 4 1.81 -27.73 82.99
CA THR A 4 1.96 -26.62 82.05
C THR A 4 3.38 -26.63 81.49
N ILE A 5 3.54 -26.90 80.20
CA ILE A 5 4.82 -26.77 79.50
C ILE A 5 4.85 -25.38 78.86
N MET A 6 5.66 -24.47 79.43
CA MET A 6 5.96 -23.17 78.83
C MET A 6 6.95 -23.38 77.68
N GLN A 7 6.61 -22.90 76.48
CA GLN A 7 7.51 -22.88 75.33
C GLN A 7 8.36 -21.62 75.38
N ASP A 8 9.68 -21.79 75.49
CA ASP A 8 10.67 -20.74 75.30
C ASP A 8 10.70 -20.31 73.83
N THR A 9 10.27 -19.08 73.57
CA THR A 9 10.55 -18.37 72.31
C THR A 9 12.02 -17.94 72.29
N VAL A 10 12.87 -18.74 71.66
CA VAL A 10 14.23 -18.34 71.30
C VAL A 10 14.14 -17.35 70.15
N MET A 11 14.38 -16.06 70.44
CA MET A 11 14.58 -15.06 69.39
C MET A 11 15.85 -15.42 68.62
N ARG A 12 15.68 -15.64 67.32
CA ARG A 12 16.78 -15.87 66.38
C ARG A 12 17.19 -14.50 65.85
N ASP A 13 18.30 -13.97 66.36
CA ASP A 13 18.93 -12.78 65.78
C ASP A 13 19.26 -13.10 64.32
N ALA A 14 18.56 -12.42 63.41
CA ALA A 14 18.91 -12.41 62.01
C ALA A 14 20.08 -11.44 61.87
N ASP A 15 21.29 -11.98 61.85
CA ASP A 15 22.49 -11.26 61.40
C ASP A 15 22.20 -10.75 59.98
N MET A 16 21.83 -9.47 59.92
CA MET A 16 21.62 -8.74 58.70
C MET A 16 23.01 -8.51 58.10
N GLN A 17 23.43 -9.43 57.23
CA GLN A 17 24.57 -9.19 56.36
C GLN A 17 24.25 -7.95 55.54
N GLU A 18 24.96 -6.88 55.85
CA GLU A 18 25.09 -5.68 55.05
C GLU A 18 25.74 -6.11 53.73
N VAL A 19 24.89 -6.56 52.81
CA VAL A 19 25.26 -6.68 51.41
C VAL A 19 25.44 -5.23 50.97
N ASP A 20 26.69 -4.79 50.92
CA ASP A 20 27.10 -3.63 50.14
C ASP A 20 26.61 -3.87 48.70
N MET A 21 25.35 -3.47 48.46
CA MET A 21 24.87 -3.19 47.12
C MET A 21 25.74 -2.05 46.65
N GLN A 22 26.81 -2.38 45.96
CA GLN A 22 27.38 -1.49 44.97
C GLN A 22 26.21 -1.06 44.11
N ASP A 23 25.75 0.17 44.35
CA ASP A 23 25.02 0.97 43.39
C ASP A 23 25.92 0.99 42.15
N THR A 24 25.73 -0.01 41.29
CA THR A 24 25.97 0.16 39.88
C THR A 24 25.00 1.25 39.48
N VAL A 25 25.45 2.50 39.62
CA VAL A 25 25.00 3.61 38.82
C VAL A 25 25.29 3.15 37.40
N MET A 26 24.32 2.43 36.83
CA MET A 26 24.17 2.35 35.40
C MET A 26 24.07 3.81 35.01
N GLN A 27 25.19 4.37 34.57
CA GLN A 27 25.16 5.49 33.67
C GLN A 27 24.32 4.95 32.52
N ASP A 28 23.04 5.30 32.55
CA ASP A 28 22.20 5.39 31.37
C ASP A 28 23.04 6.22 30.42
N THR A 29 23.84 5.50 29.64
CA THR A 29 24.41 6.02 28.42
C THR A 29 23.16 6.18 27.60
N VAL A 30 22.52 7.34 27.73
CA VAL A 30 21.48 7.80 26.83
C VAL A 30 22.21 7.97 25.52
N VAL A 31 22.44 6.85 24.82
CA VAL A 31 23.00 6.81 23.49
C VAL A 31 21.98 7.61 22.69
N PRO A 32 22.31 8.82 22.21
CA PRO A 32 21.32 9.66 21.54
C PRO A 32 20.91 9.09 20.17
N GLY A 33 21.47 7.95 19.76
CA GLY A 33 21.32 7.33 18.45
C GLY A 33 19.88 6.90 18.14
N PRO A 34 19.25 6.01 18.94
CA PRO A 34 17.95 5.46 18.58
C PRO A 34 16.80 6.47 18.73
N ILE A 35 16.80 7.27 19.81
CA ILE A 35 15.73 8.23 20.12
C ILE A 35 15.70 9.38 19.10
N ARG A 36 16.87 9.80 18.57
CA ARG A 36 16.93 10.82 17.50
C ARG A 36 16.26 10.36 16.20
N LYS A 37 16.20 9.06 15.90
CA LYS A 37 15.56 8.56 14.66
C LYS A 37 14.03 8.57 14.75
N ILE A 38 13.44 8.27 15.91
CA ILE A 38 11.98 8.45 16.13
C ILE A 38 11.61 9.93 16.03
N ALA A 39 12.46 10.83 16.54
CA ALA A 39 12.29 12.28 16.34
C ALA A 39 12.47 12.70 14.87
N ASN A 40 13.27 11.99 14.07
CA ASN A 40 13.42 12.25 12.64
C ASN A 40 12.26 11.71 11.79
N MET A 41 11.43 10.79 12.30
CA MET A 41 10.13 10.46 11.69
C MET A 41 9.19 11.67 11.67
N LYS A 42 9.44 12.69 12.50
CA LYS A 42 8.71 13.96 12.56
C LYS A 42 9.16 14.97 11.50
N LYS A 43 10.27 14.75 10.79
CA LYS A 43 10.69 15.62 9.67
C LYS A 43 9.95 15.22 8.39
N ILE A 44 8.65 15.48 8.41
CA ILE A 44 7.82 15.49 7.20
C ILE A 44 8.45 16.54 6.28
N ARG A 45 8.87 16.10 5.09
CA ARG A 45 9.43 17.00 4.06
C ARG A 45 8.44 18.13 3.80
N GLU A 46 8.82 19.36 4.13
CA GLU A 46 8.10 20.60 3.82
C GLU A 46 8.19 20.93 2.31
N ASP A 47 7.99 19.94 1.44
CA ASP A 47 7.88 20.20 0.01
C ASP A 47 6.48 20.78 -0.26
N GLY A 48 6.44 22.11 -0.23
CA GLY A 48 5.45 23.01 -0.82
C GLY A 48 4.05 22.41 -1.03
N MET A 49 3.14 22.80 -0.15
CA MET A 49 1.70 22.52 -0.13
C MET A 49 1.00 22.91 -1.46
N LYS A 50 1.26 22.17 -2.53
CA LYS A 50 0.43 22.17 -3.73
C LYS A 50 -0.89 21.53 -3.32
N ARG A 51 -1.99 22.29 -3.43
CA ARG A 51 -3.35 21.80 -3.23
C ARG A 51 -3.61 20.68 -4.23
N CYS A 52 -3.30 19.45 -3.86
CA CYS A 52 -3.58 18.28 -4.66
C CYS A 52 -5.05 17.93 -4.52
N THR A 53 -5.76 17.94 -5.64
CA THR A 53 -7.10 17.38 -5.78
C THR A 53 -7.05 15.89 -5.45
N HIS A 54 -7.49 15.57 -4.23
CA HIS A 54 -7.93 14.25 -3.72
C HIS A 54 -7.16 13.00 -4.20
N LYS A 55 -5.85 12.96 -4.01
CA LYS A 55 -5.19 11.66 -3.72
C LYS A 55 -5.37 11.37 -2.24
N CYS A 56 -5.69 10.13 -1.88
CA CYS A 56 -5.87 9.66 -0.50
C CYS A 56 -4.58 9.83 0.31
N PHE A 57 -4.28 11.04 0.77
CA PHE A 57 -3.19 11.31 1.69
C PHE A 57 -3.66 10.88 3.07
N TRP A 58 -3.30 9.65 3.43
CA TRP A 58 -3.38 9.18 4.81
C TRP A 58 -2.44 10.01 5.66
N GLY A 59 -2.98 10.72 6.65
CA GLY A 59 -2.19 11.45 7.64
C GLY A 59 -1.25 10.53 8.40
N PRO A 60 -0.15 11.04 8.97
CA PRO A 60 0.75 10.22 9.81
C PRO A 60 0.00 9.50 10.93
N THR A 61 -0.91 10.20 11.59
CA THR A 61 -1.72 9.69 12.69
C THR A 61 -2.74 8.65 12.26
N GLU A 62 -3.38 8.82 11.09
CA GLU A 62 -4.21 7.76 10.47
C GLU A 62 -3.40 6.46 10.24
N LYS A 63 -2.14 6.59 9.79
CA LYS A 63 -1.26 5.42 9.59
C LYS A 63 -0.91 4.75 10.91
N PHE A 64 -0.56 5.54 11.94
CA PHE A 64 -0.26 5.03 13.27
C PHE A 64 -1.46 4.31 13.87
N HIS A 65 -2.65 4.88 13.76
CA HIS A 65 -3.87 4.25 14.25
C HIS A 65 -4.18 2.95 13.50
N LEU A 66 -4.04 2.92 12.17
CA LEU A 66 -4.20 1.69 11.40
C LEU A 66 -3.22 0.59 11.84
N LEU A 67 -1.95 0.95 12.06
CA LEU A 67 -0.94 0.01 12.55
C LEU A 67 -1.26 -0.47 13.97
N HIS A 68 -1.75 0.42 14.84
CA HIS A 68 -2.16 0.05 16.20
C HIS A 68 -3.34 -0.93 16.19
N LEU A 69 -4.37 -0.65 15.40
CA LEU A 69 -5.49 -1.59 15.23
C LEU A 69 -5.00 -2.93 14.67
N TYR A 70 -4.08 -2.90 13.70
CA TYR A 70 -3.46 -4.11 13.16
C TYR A 70 -2.74 -4.93 14.24
N THR A 71 -1.96 -4.31 15.12
CA THR A 71 -1.23 -5.05 16.17
C THR A 71 -2.17 -5.66 17.21
N MET A 72 -3.32 -5.03 17.48
CA MET A 72 -4.36 -5.63 18.32
C MET A 72 -4.99 -6.89 17.70
N HIS A 73 -4.98 -6.99 16.36
CA HIS A 73 -5.52 -8.13 15.59
C HIS A 73 -4.43 -9.11 15.10
N HIS A 74 -3.19 -9.00 15.58
CA HIS A 74 -2.04 -9.73 15.02
C HIS A 74 -2.20 -11.26 15.02
N ASN A 75 -2.98 -11.82 15.94
CA ASN A 75 -3.17 -13.27 16.04
C ASN A 75 -3.89 -13.89 14.82
N ASP A 76 -4.63 -13.09 14.06
CA ASP A 76 -5.43 -13.57 12.92
C ASP A 76 -4.73 -13.40 11.57
N ILE A 77 -3.49 -12.87 11.57
CA ILE A 77 -2.79 -12.45 10.37
C ILE A 77 -1.59 -13.35 10.14
N LEU A 78 -1.62 -14.06 9.02
CA LEU A 78 -0.58 -14.99 8.62
C LEU A 78 0.21 -14.43 7.46
N ARG A 79 1.53 -14.61 7.50
CA ARG A 79 2.41 -14.34 6.36
C ARG A 79 2.73 -15.67 5.68
N ASP A 80 2.43 -15.79 4.40
CA ASP A 80 2.81 -16.97 3.64
C ASP A 80 4.31 -16.99 3.33
N LYS A 81 4.82 -18.13 2.85
CA LYS A 81 6.22 -18.30 2.44
C LYS A 81 6.64 -17.38 1.29
N MET A 82 5.68 -16.83 0.54
CA MET A 82 5.91 -15.89 -0.55
C MET A 82 5.89 -14.43 -0.06
N GLY A 83 5.75 -14.20 1.25
CA GLY A 83 5.69 -12.87 1.86
C GLY A 83 4.35 -12.16 1.67
N LYS A 84 3.31 -12.86 1.21
CA LYS A 84 1.95 -12.32 1.09
C LYS A 84 1.24 -12.43 2.43
N PHE A 85 0.64 -11.31 2.84
CA PHE A 85 -0.22 -11.25 4.02
C PHE A 85 -1.60 -11.83 3.72
N ASP A 86 -1.99 -12.83 4.50
CA ASP A 86 -3.37 -13.27 4.67
C ASP A 86 -3.89 -12.66 5.99
N TYR A 87 -4.94 -11.86 5.88
CA TYR A 87 -5.43 -11.06 7.01
C TYR A 87 -6.51 -11.77 7.80
N GLY A 88 -6.91 -12.99 7.43
CA GLY A 88 -8.05 -13.67 8.02
C GLY A 88 -9.40 -13.11 7.53
N HIS A 89 -10.46 -13.90 7.69
CA HIS A 89 -11.79 -13.50 7.25
C HIS A 89 -12.35 -12.39 8.16
N GLY A 90 -12.78 -11.26 7.57
CA GLY A 90 -13.44 -10.18 8.30
C GLY A 90 -12.53 -9.18 9.04
N VAL A 91 -11.25 -9.46 9.25
CA VAL A 91 -10.32 -8.53 9.93
C VAL A 91 -10.20 -7.21 9.18
N ILE A 92 -10.00 -7.24 7.85
CA ILE A 92 -9.92 -6.02 7.04
C ILE A 92 -11.24 -5.23 7.07
N ALA A 93 -12.39 -5.92 7.13
CA ALA A 93 -13.69 -5.27 7.25
C ALA A 93 -13.88 -4.64 8.65
N GLY A 94 -13.34 -5.26 9.71
CA GLY A 94 -13.23 -4.68 11.05
C GLY A 94 -12.41 -3.39 11.03
N LEU A 95 -11.17 -3.46 10.55
CA LEU A 95 -10.27 -2.30 10.43
C LEU A 95 -10.90 -1.15 9.62
N ALA A 96 -11.62 -1.46 8.55
CA ALA A 96 -12.32 -0.43 7.75
C ALA A 96 -13.41 0.28 8.54
N ARG A 97 -14.19 -0.46 9.35
CA ARG A 97 -15.22 0.11 10.23
C ARG A 97 -14.60 0.95 11.34
N ASP A 98 -13.55 0.46 11.98
CA ASP A 98 -12.89 1.14 13.11
C ASP A 98 -12.22 2.43 12.64
N MET A 99 -11.48 2.40 11.52
CA MET A 99 -10.89 3.60 10.91
C MET A 99 -11.96 4.63 10.52
N THR A 100 -13.10 4.17 10.00
CA THR A 100 -14.22 5.06 9.63
C THR A 100 -14.81 5.71 10.88
N ALA A 101 -15.06 4.95 11.93
CA ALA A 101 -15.55 5.46 13.21
C ALA A 101 -14.57 6.44 13.86
N GLU A 102 -13.27 6.14 13.80
CA GLU A 102 -12.23 7.02 14.34
C GLU A 102 -12.16 8.34 13.58
N SER A 103 -12.28 8.32 12.25
CA SER A 103 -12.29 9.56 11.44
C SER A 103 -13.41 10.54 11.80
N VAL A 104 -14.53 10.04 12.32
CA VAL A 104 -15.65 10.89 12.79
C VAL A 104 -15.28 11.60 14.10
N LYS A 105 -14.51 10.95 14.98
CA LYS A 105 -14.08 11.55 16.27
C LYS A 105 -13.11 12.71 16.06
N HIS A 106 -12.29 12.65 15.02
CA HIS A 106 -11.24 13.63 14.71
C HIS A 106 -11.70 14.75 13.75
N HIS A 107 -12.93 14.66 13.22
CA HIS A 107 -13.51 15.68 12.33
C HIS A 107 -13.73 17.02 13.06
N PRO A 108 -13.74 18.18 12.36
CA PRO A 108 -14.32 19.42 12.89
C PRO A 108 -15.65 19.19 13.63
N GLY A 109 -15.66 19.48 14.94
CA GLY A 109 -16.82 19.26 15.83
C GLY A 109 -16.87 17.88 16.51
N GLY A 110 -15.94 16.98 16.20
CA GLY A 110 -15.74 15.70 16.89
C GLY A 110 -14.99 15.84 18.21
N SER A 111 -15.09 14.81 19.06
CA SER A 111 -14.55 14.83 20.44
C SER A 111 -13.02 14.97 20.52
N LEU A 112 -12.29 14.63 19.45
CA LEU A 112 -10.82 14.65 19.40
C LEU A 112 -10.26 15.67 18.39
N HIS A 113 -11.13 16.48 17.79
CA HIS A 113 -10.77 17.40 16.69
C HIS A 113 -9.54 18.27 16.95
N ALA A 114 -9.42 18.82 18.17
CA ALA A 114 -8.41 19.82 18.50
C ALA A 114 -6.98 19.27 18.56
N SER A 115 -6.81 17.97 18.79
CA SER A 115 -5.49 17.35 18.94
C SER A 115 -4.93 16.82 17.62
N ASP A 116 -5.78 16.37 16.71
CA ASP A 116 -5.37 15.73 15.47
C ASP A 116 -6.52 15.68 14.43
N PRO A 117 -6.69 16.73 13.62
CA PRO A 117 -7.86 16.83 12.74
C PRO A 117 -7.78 15.83 11.58
N TRP A 118 -8.72 14.88 11.53
CA TRP A 118 -8.88 13.97 10.39
C TRP A 118 -10.00 14.47 9.47
N CYS A 119 -9.85 14.18 8.18
CA CYS A 119 -10.97 14.27 7.26
C CYS A 119 -11.92 13.08 7.51
N VAL A 120 -13.23 13.33 7.60
CA VAL A 120 -14.21 12.24 7.59
C VAL A 120 -14.11 11.52 6.26
N ARG A 121 -13.86 10.21 6.34
CA ARG A 121 -13.70 9.35 5.17
C ARG A 121 -14.31 7.99 5.46
N THR A 122 -14.98 7.44 4.46
CA THR A 122 -15.35 6.02 4.47
C THR A 122 -14.16 5.23 3.92
N TYR A 123 -13.59 4.37 4.75
CA TYR A 123 -12.51 3.49 4.31
C TYR A 123 -13.09 2.23 3.67
N SER A 124 -12.60 1.86 2.49
CA SER A 124 -12.95 0.60 1.85
C SER A 124 -11.95 -0.48 2.23
N GLU A 125 -12.36 -1.75 2.23
CA GLU A 125 -11.44 -2.86 2.49
C GLU A 125 -10.21 -2.84 1.58
N LEU A 126 -10.39 -2.45 0.31
CA LEU A 126 -9.30 -2.31 -0.64
C LEU A 126 -8.32 -1.20 -0.26
N SER A 127 -8.80 -0.06 0.24
CA SER A 127 -7.93 1.04 0.66
C SER A 127 -7.16 0.68 1.93
N ILE A 128 -7.82 0.06 2.92
CA ILE A 128 -7.19 -0.48 4.13
C ILE A 128 -6.11 -1.48 3.76
N ARG A 129 -6.46 -2.53 3.00
CA ARG A 129 -5.53 -3.59 2.59
C ARG A 129 -4.32 -3.04 1.84
N SER A 130 -4.55 -2.12 0.89
CA SER A 130 -3.47 -1.52 0.14
C SER A 130 -2.58 -0.63 1.02
N LYS A 131 -3.14 0.06 2.01
CA LYS A 131 -2.37 0.95 2.88
C LYS A 131 -1.58 0.17 3.90
N LEU A 132 -2.22 -0.79 4.57
CA LEU A 132 -1.60 -1.66 5.56
C LEU A 132 -0.40 -2.41 4.96
N ARG A 133 -0.55 -3.00 3.78
CA ARG A 133 0.57 -3.65 3.08
C ARG A 133 1.76 -2.71 2.88
N LYS A 134 1.52 -1.45 2.54
CA LYS A 134 2.61 -0.47 2.38
C LYS A 134 3.27 -0.16 3.71
N CYS A 135 2.47 0.04 4.76
CA CYS A 135 3.00 0.33 6.10
C CYS A 135 3.84 -0.84 6.65
N LEU A 136 3.43 -2.09 6.44
CA LEU A 136 4.21 -3.26 6.85
C LEU A 136 5.53 -3.40 6.08
N VAL A 137 5.54 -3.09 4.78
CA VAL A 137 6.79 -3.06 4.00
C VAL A 137 7.70 -1.93 4.47
N GLU A 138 7.16 -0.74 4.71
CA GLU A 138 7.90 0.41 5.27
C GLU A 138 8.49 0.06 6.66
N GLU A 139 7.78 -0.69 7.49
CA GLU A 139 8.24 -1.16 8.81
C GLU A 139 9.35 -2.22 8.69
N GLU A 140 9.21 -3.20 7.78
CA GLU A 140 10.26 -4.19 7.52
C GLU A 140 11.54 -3.56 6.96
N GLU A 141 11.41 -2.60 6.04
CA GLU A 141 12.56 -1.85 5.52
C GLU A 141 13.28 -1.10 6.64
N LEU A 142 12.52 -0.49 7.56
CA LEU A 142 13.07 0.20 8.71
C LEU A 142 13.75 -0.76 9.70
N ALA A 143 13.17 -1.95 9.93
CA ALA A 143 13.75 -2.96 10.80
C ALA A 143 15.11 -3.43 10.27
N VAL A 144 15.21 -3.67 8.96
CA VAL A 144 16.49 -4.03 8.30
C VAL A 144 17.52 -2.91 8.44
N ASP A 145 17.12 -1.66 8.25
CA ASP A 145 18.04 -0.52 8.37
C ASP A 145 18.50 -0.33 9.83
N LEU A 146 17.62 -0.58 10.81
CA LEU A 146 17.95 -0.53 12.24
C LEU A 146 18.88 -1.67 12.64
N GLU A 147 18.64 -2.89 12.16
CA GLU A 147 19.49 -4.05 12.39
C GLU A 147 20.90 -3.82 11.82
N ALA A 148 21.00 -3.27 10.61
CA ALA A 148 22.28 -2.91 10.00
C ALA A 148 23.04 -1.85 10.81
N GLU A 149 22.33 -0.85 11.34
CA GLU A 149 22.91 0.17 12.21
C GLU A 149 23.41 -0.42 13.54
N LEU A 150 22.62 -1.28 14.18
CA LEU A 150 23.02 -1.97 15.41
C LEU A 150 24.23 -2.88 15.16
N ASN A 151 24.22 -3.67 14.10
CA ASN A 151 25.34 -4.54 13.73
C ASN A 151 26.63 -3.77 13.48
N THR A 152 26.53 -2.56 12.92
CA THR A 152 27.67 -1.65 12.74
C THR A 152 28.14 -1.11 14.08
N HIS A 153 27.22 -0.66 14.94
CA HIS A 153 27.54 -0.08 16.25
C HIS A 153 28.21 -1.09 17.20
N TYR A 154 27.78 -2.36 17.15
CA TYR A 154 28.36 -3.42 17.98
C TYR A 154 29.54 -4.15 17.33
N GLY A 155 29.97 -3.74 16.13
CA GLY A 155 31.09 -4.37 15.42
C GLY A 155 30.83 -5.83 15.01
N ILE A 156 29.57 -6.26 14.98
CA ILE A 156 29.16 -7.62 14.55
C ILE A 156 29.46 -7.79 13.06
N VAL A 157 29.26 -6.73 12.28
CA VAL A 157 29.53 -6.68 10.84
C VAL A 157 30.58 -5.62 10.58
N SER A 158 31.58 -5.95 9.76
CA SER A 158 32.59 -4.97 9.35
C SER A 158 31.96 -3.86 8.50
N GLU A 159 32.45 -2.63 8.62
CA GLU A 159 31.94 -1.50 7.86
C GLU A 159 32.01 -1.74 6.34
N ALA A 160 33.02 -2.48 5.88
CA ALA A 160 33.16 -2.90 4.49
C ALA A 160 32.00 -3.80 4.03
N ALA A 161 31.61 -4.78 4.85
CA ALA A 161 30.49 -5.68 4.55
C ALA A 161 29.14 -4.92 4.57
N ALA A 162 28.95 -3.99 5.52
CA ALA A 162 27.77 -3.14 5.58
C ALA A 162 27.63 -2.24 4.33
N ARG A 163 28.75 -1.62 3.88
CA ARG A 163 28.77 -0.82 2.64
C ARG A 163 28.47 -1.65 1.39
N GLN A 164 28.99 -2.88 1.32
CA GLN A 164 28.71 -3.77 0.20
C GLN A 164 27.23 -4.17 0.16
N ALA A 165 26.64 -4.56 1.30
CA ALA A 165 25.21 -4.89 1.38
C ALA A 165 24.31 -3.71 0.99
N ALA A 166 24.67 -2.48 1.39
CA ALA A 166 23.95 -1.27 0.99
C ALA A 166 24.04 -1.00 -0.54
N LEU A 167 25.21 -1.24 -1.15
CA LEU A 167 25.39 -1.12 -2.60
C LEU A 167 24.52 -2.14 -3.36
N GLU A 168 24.52 -3.40 -2.91
CA GLU A 168 23.72 -4.47 -3.49
C GLU A 168 22.21 -4.17 -3.38
N LYS A 169 21.74 -3.69 -2.22
CA LYS A 169 20.35 -3.25 -1.99
C LYS A 169 19.96 -2.12 -2.96
N SER A 170 20.82 -1.11 -3.12
CA SER A 170 20.59 0.02 -4.04
C SER A 170 20.50 -0.44 -5.51
N SER A 171 21.41 -1.33 -5.92
CA SER A 171 21.40 -1.91 -7.27
C SER A 171 20.14 -2.75 -7.53
N ALA A 172 19.74 -3.58 -6.57
CA ALA A 172 18.51 -4.36 -6.64
C ALA A 172 17.26 -3.46 -6.73
N GLU A 173 17.22 -2.35 -5.99
CA GLU A 173 16.11 -1.39 -6.05
C GLU A 173 16.04 -0.70 -7.41
N GLU A 174 17.17 -0.31 -8.00
CA GLU A 174 17.22 0.32 -9.31
C GLU A 174 16.73 -0.63 -10.43
N THR A 175 17.18 -1.89 -10.41
CA THR A 175 16.72 -2.91 -11.36
C THR A 175 15.22 -3.18 -11.22
N ALA A 176 14.70 -3.25 -9.99
CA ALA A 176 13.26 -3.38 -9.74
C ALA A 176 12.45 -2.17 -10.26
N LYS A 177 12.95 -0.94 -10.08
CA LYS A 177 12.34 0.28 -10.63
C LYS A 177 12.31 0.25 -12.16
N ARG A 178 13.41 -0.16 -12.81
CA ARG A 178 13.50 -0.30 -14.27
C ARG A 178 12.48 -1.31 -14.80
N LEU A 179 12.44 -2.52 -14.23
CA LEU A 179 11.48 -3.57 -14.61
C LEU A 179 10.02 -3.13 -14.44
N LYS A 180 9.71 -2.41 -13.35
CA LYS A 180 8.36 -1.87 -13.11
C LYS A 180 7.98 -0.80 -14.13
N GLN A 181 8.93 0.04 -14.52
CA GLN A 181 8.71 1.06 -15.55
C GLN A 181 8.52 0.43 -16.93
N GLU A 182 9.32 -0.57 -17.26
CA GLU A 182 9.20 -1.34 -18.50
C GLU A 182 7.82 -2.02 -18.61
N LYS A 183 7.36 -2.71 -17.56
CA LYS A 183 6.01 -3.30 -17.52
C LYS A 183 4.90 -2.27 -17.76
N ARG A 184 5.05 -1.05 -17.22
CA ARG A 184 4.09 0.04 -17.46
C ARG A 184 4.12 0.53 -18.90
N ASN A 185 5.31 0.62 -19.51
CA ASN A 185 5.46 1.01 -20.90
C ASN A 185 4.83 -0.03 -21.83
N ILE A 186 5.10 -1.32 -21.62
CA ILE A 186 4.49 -2.43 -22.38
C ILE A 186 2.95 -2.38 -22.26
N LEU A 187 2.41 -2.14 -21.06
CA LEU A 187 0.96 -2.03 -20.87
C LEU A 187 0.36 -0.82 -21.63
N ARG A 188 1.06 0.32 -21.64
CA ARG A 188 0.64 1.51 -22.39
C ARG A 188 0.66 1.25 -23.89
N GLU A 189 1.71 0.62 -24.39
CA GLU A 189 1.87 0.25 -25.80
C GLU A 189 0.79 -0.72 -26.27
N LYS A 190 0.50 -1.77 -25.49
CA LYS A 190 -0.62 -2.68 -25.76
C LYS A 190 -1.95 -1.95 -25.82
N LYS A 191 -2.20 -1.03 -24.89
CA LYS A 191 -3.44 -0.22 -24.87
C LYS A 191 -3.55 0.71 -26.08
N THR A 192 -2.44 1.23 -26.60
CA THR A 192 -2.45 2.01 -27.84
C THR A 192 -2.65 1.13 -29.07
N GLN A 193 -2.02 -0.04 -29.10
CA GLN A 193 -2.14 -1.01 -30.18
C GLN A 193 -3.55 -1.62 -30.28
N GLU A 194 -4.28 -1.75 -29.17
CA GLU A 194 -5.67 -2.24 -29.17
C GLU A 194 -6.68 -1.16 -29.62
N LYS A 195 -6.36 0.13 -29.47
CA LYS A 195 -7.26 1.22 -29.89
C LYS A 195 -7.28 1.43 -31.40
N THR A 196 -6.15 1.24 -32.08
CA THR A 196 -6.03 1.38 -33.53
C THR A 196 -6.95 0.46 -34.35
N PRO A 197 -7.06 -0.87 -34.08
CA PRO A 197 -7.98 -1.72 -34.83
C PRO A 197 -9.45 -1.35 -34.56
N ARG A 198 -9.80 -0.96 -33.34
CA ARG A 198 -11.18 -0.53 -33.01
C ARG A 198 -11.59 0.72 -33.79
N LEU A 199 -10.70 1.73 -33.85
CA LEU A 199 -10.96 2.94 -34.64
C LEU A 199 -11.07 2.64 -36.14
N ARG A 200 -10.27 1.68 -36.65
CA ARG A 200 -10.36 1.24 -38.04
C ARG A 200 -11.68 0.52 -38.33
N GLU A 201 -12.12 -0.37 -37.43
CA GLU A 201 -13.39 -1.07 -37.56
C GLU A 201 -14.60 -0.13 -37.48
N GLU A 202 -14.56 0.85 -36.58
CA GLU A 202 -15.58 1.90 -36.46
C GLU A 202 -15.64 2.73 -37.75
N HIS A 203 -14.50 3.17 -38.28
CA HIS A 203 -14.45 3.91 -39.55
C HIS A 203 -14.99 3.10 -40.74
N ILE A 204 -14.70 1.80 -40.82
CA ILE A 204 -15.25 0.91 -41.85
C ILE A 204 -16.77 0.78 -41.70
N ARG A 205 -17.26 0.65 -40.46
CA ARG A 205 -18.68 0.55 -40.16
C ARG A 205 -19.44 1.81 -40.58
N ASP A 206 -18.94 2.98 -40.20
CA ASP A 206 -19.53 4.28 -40.53
C ASP A 206 -19.54 4.52 -42.04
N SER A 207 -18.44 4.17 -42.72
CA SER A 207 -18.34 4.26 -44.19
C SER A 207 -19.36 3.36 -44.89
N ASN A 208 -19.53 2.13 -44.42
CA ASN A 208 -20.50 1.19 -44.97
C ASN A 208 -21.95 1.63 -44.73
N GLU A 209 -22.25 2.22 -43.57
CA GLU A 209 -23.56 2.79 -43.27
C GLU A 209 -23.87 4.00 -44.17
N GLY A 210 -22.89 4.89 -44.37
CA GLY A 210 -23.01 6.01 -45.32
C GLY A 210 -23.29 5.55 -46.75
N LEU A 211 -22.60 4.51 -47.22
CA LEU A 211 -22.85 3.90 -48.53
C LEU A 211 -24.26 3.32 -48.63
N ARG A 212 -24.73 2.57 -47.60
CA ARG A 212 -26.09 2.03 -47.58
C ARG A 212 -27.14 3.14 -47.70
N LEU A 213 -26.99 4.21 -46.93
CA LEU A 213 -27.89 5.36 -46.99
C LEU A 213 -27.85 6.04 -48.37
N ALA A 214 -26.67 6.16 -48.99
CA ALA A 214 -26.55 6.71 -50.34
C ALA A 214 -27.26 5.84 -51.39
N PHE A 215 -27.09 4.52 -51.34
CA PHE A 215 -27.76 3.60 -52.28
C PHE A 215 -29.28 3.57 -52.11
N THR A 216 -29.81 3.75 -50.90
CA THR A 216 -31.27 3.83 -50.70
C THR A 216 -31.91 5.05 -51.37
N LYS A 217 -31.15 6.13 -51.59
CA LYS A 217 -31.64 7.36 -52.24
C LYS A 217 -31.64 7.28 -53.76
N ILE A 218 -30.83 6.40 -54.35
CA ILE A 218 -30.80 6.21 -55.79
C ILE A 218 -32.07 5.45 -56.17
N LYS A 219 -33.04 6.14 -56.79
CA LYS A 219 -34.19 5.49 -57.42
C LYS A 219 -33.65 4.41 -58.34
N LYS A 220 -34.15 3.17 -58.18
CA LYS A 220 -33.78 2.03 -59.03
C LYS A 220 -33.69 2.52 -60.47
N PRO A 221 -32.55 2.35 -61.16
CA PRO A 221 -32.47 2.74 -62.55
C PRO A 221 -33.61 2.02 -63.27
N TYR A 222 -34.51 2.80 -63.84
CA TYR A 222 -35.59 2.29 -64.66
C TYR A 222 -34.93 1.81 -65.94
N ILE A 223 -34.50 0.54 -65.94
CA ILE A 223 -34.00 -0.13 -67.13
C ILE A 223 -35.21 -0.18 -68.06
N THR A 224 -35.24 0.74 -69.00
CA THR A 224 -36.14 0.61 -70.14
C THR A 224 -35.56 -0.52 -70.96
N ASP A 225 -36.20 -1.69 -70.93
CA ASP A 225 -36.02 -2.71 -71.96
C ASP A 225 -36.47 -2.09 -73.28
N LYS A 226 -35.57 -1.31 -73.90
CA LYS A 226 -35.64 -1.07 -75.33
C LYS A 226 -35.20 -2.37 -75.97
N THR A 227 -36.13 -3.32 -76.03
CA THR A 227 -36.09 -4.42 -76.97
C THR A 227 -36.27 -3.80 -78.36
N ASP A 228 -35.24 -3.11 -78.83
CA ASP A 228 -35.19 -2.65 -80.21
C ASP A 228 -35.25 -3.91 -81.06
N ALA A 229 -36.34 -4.01 -81.81
CA ALA A 229 -36.62 -5.08 -82.73
C ALA A 229 -35.38 -5.36 -83.59
N TRP A 230 -34.94 -6.60 -83.57
CA TRP A 230 -33.96 -7.08 -84.55
C TRP A 230 -34.51 -6.79 -85.94
N PRO A 231 -33.74 -6.13 -86.84
CA PRO A 231 -34.22 -5.83 -88.18
C PRO A 231 -34.45 -7.14 -88.93
N THR A 232 -35.70 -7.39 -89.30
CA THR A 232 -36.10 -8.51 -90.15
C THR A 232 -35.39 -8.37 -91.50
N LEU A 233 -34.43 -9.26 -91.76
CA LEU A 233 -33.77 -9.37 -93.06
C LEU A 233 -34.82 -9.85 -94.09
N THR A 234 -35.32 -8.92 -94.90
CA THR A 234 -36.14 -9.21 -96.07
C THR A 234 -35.33 -9.99 -97.10
N SER A 235 -35.80 -11.20 -97.40
CA SER A 235 -35.27 -12.09 -98.43
C SER A 235 -35.39 -11.44 -99.82
N ILE A 236 -34.28 -11.44 -100.53
CA ILE A 236 -34.19 -11.14 -101.96
C ILE A 236 -34.77 -12.34 -102.72
N SER A 237 -35.67 -12.07 -103.68
CA SER A 237 -36.10 -13.01 -104.72
C SER A 237 -36.23 -12.25 -106.04
#